data_AF-A0AAV9Z412-F1
#
_entry.id   AF-A0AAV9Z412-F1
#
_cell.length_a   1.000
_cell.length_b   1.000
_cell.length_c   1.000
_cell.angle_alpha   90.00
_cell.angle_beta   90.00
_cell.angle_gamma   90.00
#
_symmetry.space_group_name_H-M   'P 1'
#
loop_
_entity.id
_entity.type
_entity.pdbx_description
1 polymer ?
#
loop_
_entity_poly.entity_id
_entity_poly.type
_entity_poly.pdbx_seq_one_letter_code
_entity_poly.pdbx_strand_id
1 'polypeptide(L)' 'MTRGSGAGDHGEKGIQTFLDQHECVQKCALLSLKPLRESEALDADEEDNDSDSG' A
#
# COMPACT_ATOMS: atom_id res chain seq x y z
N MET A 1 22.75 -14.95 6.35
CA MET A 1 22.64 -13.59 6.90
C MET A 1 22.05 -12.71 5.81
N THR A 2 20.74 -12.52 5.82
CA THR A 2 20.07 -11.59 4.90
C THR A 2 20.50 -10.18 5.30
N ARG A 3 21.36 -9.57 4.48
CA ARG A 3 21.72 -8.15 4.57
C ARG A 3 20.42 -7.35 4.47
N GLY A 4 19.91 -6.84 5.60
CA GLY A 4 18.91 -5.79 5.58
C GLY A 4 19.43 -4.64 4.71
N SER A 5 18.57 -4.06 3.87
CA SER A 5 18.93 -3.21 2.73
C SER A 5 19.69 -1.90 3.05
N GLY A 6 20.28 -1.74 4.22
CA GLY A 6 21.01 -0.53 4.65
C GLY A 6 20.12 0.69 4.88
N ALA A 7 18.90 0.71 4.34
CA ALA A 7 17.82 1.55 4.78
C ALA A 7 17.41 1.09 6.17
N GLY A 8 17.58 1.94 7.17
CA GLY A 8 17.14 1.64 8.53
C GLY A 8 15.65 1.33 8.56
N ASP A 9 15.22 0.48 9.50
CA ASP A 9 13.80 0.36 9.81
C ASP A 9 13.37 1.63 10.56
N HIS A 10 12.59 2.45 9.88
CA HIS A 10 12.06 3.72 10.41
C HIS A 10 10.61 3.59 10.89
N GLY A 11 10.06 2.36 10.87
CA GLY A 11 8.69 2.05 11.27
C GLY A 11 7.64 2.90 10.56
N GLU A 12 6.55 3.15 11.28
CA GLU A 12 5.40 3.95 10.82
C GLU A 12 5.81 5.35 10.32
N LYS A 13 6.75 6.01 10.98
CA LYS A 13 7.24 7.34 10.58
C LYS A 13 7.90 7.31 9.19
N GLY A 14 8.65 6.25 8.89
CA GLY A 14 9.24 6.04 7.57
C GLY A 14 8.18 5.84 6.49
N ILE A 15 7.14 5.07 6.81
CA ILE A 15 6.00 4.83 5.91
C ILE A 15 5.27 6.14 5.62
N GLN A 16 4.94 6.93 6.65
CA GLN A 16 4.27 8.22 6.46
C GLN A 16 5.11 9.17 5.61
N THR A 17 6.41 9.27 5.88
CA THR A 17 7.33 10.10 5.09
C THR A 17 7.35 9.68 3.62
N PHE A 18 7.31 8.37 3.35
CA PHE A 18 7.23 7.86 1.99
C PHE A 18 5.90 8.27 1.32
N LEU A 19 4.75 8.10 1.99
CA LEU A 19 3.45 8.49 1.45
C LEU A 19 3.37 10.00 1.14
N ASP A 20 3.88 10.83 2.05
CA ASP A 20 3.92 12.30 1.93
C ASP A 20 4.84 12.82 0.82
N GLN A 21 5.77 12.00 0.35
CA GLN A 21 6.73 12.35 -0.71
C GLN A 21 6.48 11.60 -2.02
N HIS A 22 5.76 10.48 -1.96
CA HIS A 22 5.51 9.64 -3.12
C HIS A 22 4.49 10.29 -4.05
N GLU A 23 4.84 10.33 -5.33
CA GLU A 23 3.97 10.67 -6.45
C GLU A 23 4.02 9.50 -7.43
N CYS A 24 2.84 8.93 -7.74
CA CYS A 24 2.80 7.84 -8.70
C CYS A 24 3.05 8.37 -10.11
N VAL A 25 4.11 7.86 -10.74
CA VAL A 25 4.46 8.18 -12.12
C VAL A 25 3.87 7.17 -13.10
N GLN A 26 4.05 7.39 -14.41
CA GLN A 26 3.56 6.49 -15.47
C GLN A 26 3.89 5.01 -15.25
N LYS A 27 5.02 4.68 -14.61
CA LYS A 27 5.38 3.30 -14.28
C LYS A 27 4.41 2.64 -13.29
N CYS A 28 3.80 3.37 -12.37
CA CYS A 28 2.75 2.82 -11.51
C CYS A 28 1.57 2.29 -12.33
N ALA A 29 1.12 3.07 -13.31
CA ALA A 29 0.00 2.69 -14.17
C ALA A 29 0.34 1.47 -15.04
N LEU A 30 1.57 1.36 -15.53
CA LEU A 30 2.04 0.15 -16.24
C LEU A 30 2.04 -1.10 -15.36
N LEU A 31 2.16 -0.93 -14.05
CA LEU A 31 2.09 -2.00 -13.06
C LEU A 31 0.70 -2.15 -12.44
N SER A 32 -0.31 -1.43 -12.95
CA SER A 32 -1.67 -1.40 -12.41
C SER A 32 -1.74 -1.02 -10.92
N LEU A 33 -0.79 -0.21 -10.44
CA LEU A 33 -0.77 0.28 -9.06
C LEU A 33 -1.61 1.57 -8.96
N LYS A 34 -2.51 1.62 -7.96
CA LYS A 34 -3.28 2.81 -7.63
C LYS A 34 -2.40 3.86 -6.93
N PRO A 35 -2.57 5.17 -7.19
CA PRO A 35 -1.91 6.22 -6.43
C PRO A 35 -2.26 6.16 -4.93
N LEU A 36 -1.26 6.18 -4.06
CA LEU A 36 -1.46 6.01 -2.62
C LEU A 36 -2.16 7.19 -1.93
N ARG A 37 -2.09 8.40 -2.50
CA ARG A 37 -2.70 9.61 -1.90
C ARG A 37 -4.20 9.74 -2.12
N GLU A 38 -4.75 9.00 -3.07
CA GLU A 38 -6.19 9.03 -3.37
C GLU A 38 -6.93 7.88 -2.65
N SER A 39 -6.19 6.98 -2.01
CA SER A 39 -6.72 5.78 -1.34
C SER A 39 -6.68 5.86 0.19
N GLU A 40 -6.82 7.05 0.78
CA GLU A 40 -7.28 7.18 2.17
C GLU A 40 -8.79 6.93 2.32
N ALA A 41 -9.45 6.50 1.25
CA ALA A 41 -10.81 5.98 1.29
C ALA A 41 -10.81 4.53 0.77
N LEU A 42 -11.01 3.59 1.69
CA LEU A 42 -11.86 2.43 1.46
C LEU A 42 -11.32 1.37 0.48
N ASP A 43 -10.29 0.61 0.87
CA ASP A 43 -10.27 -0.82 0.52
C ASP A 43 -10.16 -1.59 1.86
N ALA A 44 -11.19 -1.38 2.70
CA ALA A 44 -11.61 -2.37 3.68
C ALA A 44 -12.34 -3.48 2.90
N ASP A 45 -11.59 -4.28 2.17
CA ASP A 45 -12.10 -5.47 1.49
C ASP A 45 -11.56 -6.69 2.24
N GLU A 46 -12.30 -7.13 3.25
CA GLU A 46 -12.51 -8.55 3.60
C GLU A 46 -13.82 -8.65 4.39
N GLU A 47 -14.90 -9.17 3.78
CA GLU A 47 -15.79 -10.23 4.28
C GLU A 47 -16.97 -10.39 3.29
N ASP A 48 -16.71 -11.05 2.15
CA ASP A 48 -17.77 -11.66 1.33
C ASP A 48 -18.32 -12.85 2.13
N ASN A 49 -19.35 -12.60 2.95
CA ASN A 49 -20.07 -13.63 3.68
C ASN A 49 -21.08 -14.28 2.72
N ASP A 50 -20.60 -15.24 1.92
CA ASP A 50 -21.43 -16.22 1.21
C ASP A 50 -22.18 -17.08 2.26
N SER A 51 -23.28 -16.57 2.80
CA SER A 51 -24.25 -17.38 3.53
C SER A 51 -25.15 -18.10 2.51
N ASP A 52 -24.67 -19.26 2.06
CA ASP A 52 -25.48 -20.34 1.52
C ASP A 52 -26.50 -20.78 2.59
N SER A 53 -27.79 -20.69 2.29
CA SER A 53 -28.85 -21.31 3.10
C SER A 53 -30.10 -21.58 2.26
N GLY A 54 -30.16 -22.81 1.75
CA GLY A 54 -31.36 -23.68 1.81
C GLY A 54 -32.49 -23.40 0.83
#